data_AF-A0A3R5QUK3-F1
#
_entry.id   AF-A0A3R5QUK3-F1
#
_cell.length_a   1.000
_cell.length_b   1.000
_cell.length_c   1.000
_cell.angle_alpha   90.00
_cell.angle_beta   90.00
_cell.angle_gamma   90.00
#
_symmetry.space_group_name_H-M   'P 1'
#
loop_
_entity.id
_entity.type
_entity.pdbx_description
1 polymer ?
#
loop_
_entity_poly.entity_id
_entity_poly.type
_entity_poly.pdbx_seq_one_letter_code
_entity_poly.pdbx_strand_id
1 'polypeptide(L)'
;MYITQKEARIHNLINRFCKNYSIEELKDGFTADELSNRLFFRQEDFNYVIEENILILKNEKYMPTEKLIKQFTKIKGKLKKEDETLEALKMDYKRKFEELINSNNYEPTKEIIELAYKIHWYILPEYEEYMIVNSEIYPNENTKDYYNHYHTLEDLYNELLGNGKNIASKKGDMNLNKDIKIAIYSRRWGHDDYYRIARTTTGWKVSFHQTREGSKEGEALIKHLEHDSISYPNSLSRFMLDLWNKADSEEMSIEDLKEYLESITMWINVCEKNTPENIEV
;
A
#
# COMPACT_ATOMS: atom_id res chain seq x y z
N MET A 1 -19.19 2.35 -7.85
CA MET A 1 -18.36 1.14 -7.71
C MET A 1 -17.11 1.61 -7.00
N TYR A 2 -16.86 1.15 -5.78
CA TYR A 2 -15.72 1.63 -4.98
C TYR A 2 -14.44 0.94 -5.45
N ILE A 3 -13.36 1.71 -5.62
CA ILE A 3 -12.03 1.15 -5.92
C ILE A 3 -11.46 0.59 -4.61
N THR A 4 -11.02 -0.66 -4.64
CA THR A 4 -10.35 -1.30 -3.51
C THR A 4 -8.84 -1.03 -3.53
N GLN A 5 -8.18 -1.16 -2.37
CA GLN A 5 -6.72 -1.07 -2.28
C GLN A 5 -6.01 -2.09 -3.20
N LYS A 6 -6.59 -3.30 -3.34
CA LYS A 6 -6.09 -4.34 -4.26
C LYS A 6 -6.12 -3.85 -5.71
N GLU A 7 -7.23 -3.26 -6.15
CA GLU A 7 -7.35 -2.73 -7.52
C GLU A 7 -6.41 -1.54 -7.76
N ALA A 8 -6.31 -0.61 -6.81
CA ALA A 8 -5.37 0.51 -6.88
C ALA A 8 -3.91 0.04 -6.96
N ARG A 9 -3.57 -1.06 -6.26
CA ARG A 9 -2.25 -1.67 -6.33
C ARG A 9 -1.97 -2.31 -7.67
N ILE A 10 -2.92 -3.07 -8.21
CA ILE A 10 -2.80 -3.66 -9.56
C ILE A 10 -2.65 -2.58 -10.63
N HIS A 11 -3.36 -1.46 -10.50
CA HIS A 11 -3.19 -0.31 -11.36
C HIS A 11 -1.72 0.14 -11.42
N ASN A 12 -1.08 0.30 -10.26
CA ASN A 12 0.34 0.64 -10.18
C ASN A 12 1.23 -0.46 -10.78
N LEU A 13 0.96 -1.74 -10.52
CA LEU A 13 1.73 -2.84 -11.12
C LEU A 13 1.67 -2.82 -12.66
N ILE A 14 0.50 -2.51 -13.24
CA ILE A 14 0.34 -2.36 -14.69
C ILE A 14 1.17 -1.18 -15.21
N ASN A 15 1.23 -0.06 -14.47
CA ASN A 15 2.10 1.06 -14.82
C ASN A 15 3.56 0.62 -14.89
N ARG A 16 4.01 -0.20 -13.93
CA ARG A 16 5.37 -0.75 -13.93
C ARG A 16 5.65 -1.64 -15.14
N PHE A 17 4.72 -2.51 -15.53
CA PHE A 17 4.84 -3.25 -16.78
C PHE A 17 4.98 -2.30 -17.97
N CYS A 18 4.09 -1.30 -18.07
CA CYS A 18 4.09 -0.33 -19.16
C CYS A 18 5.36 0.53 -19.21
N LYS A 19 6.00 0.81 -18.08
CA LYS A 19 7.28 1.55 -18.04
C LYS A 19 8.46 0.69 -18.47
N ASN A 20 8.50 -0.57 -18.05
CA ASN A 20 9.72 -1.38 -18.09
C ASN A 20 9.80 -2.40 -19.24
N TYR A 21 8.70 -2.66 -19.94
CA TYR A 21 8.65 -3.69 -20.98
C TYR A 21 8.03 -3.19 -22.29
N SER A 22 8.42 -3.84 -23.38
CA SER A 22 7.71 -3.88 -24.67
C SER A 22 6.63 -4.97 -24.67
N ILE A 23 5.77 -4.97 -25.70
CA ILE A 23 4.72 -5.99 -25.80
C ILE A 23 5.29 -7.38 -26.14
N GLU A 24 6.41 -7.42 -26.86
CA GLU A 24 7.16 -8.63 -27.17
C GLU A 24 7.74 -9.25 -25.91
N GLU A 25 8.49 -8.47 -25.12
CA GLU A 25 9.07 -8.94 -23.85
C GLU A 25 7.98 -9.38 -22.86
N LEU A 26 6.83 -8.71 -22.86
CA LEU A 26 5.71 -9.07 -21.99
C LEU A 26 5.24 -10.51 -22.27
N LYS A 27 5.23 -10.94 -23.53
CA LYS A 27 4.71 -12.26 -23.96
C LYS A 27 5.63 -13.43 -23.57
N ASP A 28 6.91 -13.17 -23.32
CA ASP A 28 7.88 -14.19 -22.93
C ASP A 28 7.66 -14.72 -21.50
N GLY A 29 6.84 -14.02 -20.73
CA GLY A 29 6.53 -14.32 -19.33
C GLY A 29 7.70 -14.03 -18.39
N PHE A 30 7.43 -14.12 -17.09
CA PHE A 30 8.37 -13.68 -16.06
C PHE A 30 8.61 -14.75 -15.00
N THR A 31 9.82 -14.83 -14.51
CA THR A 31 10.13 -15.52 -13.25
C THR A 31 9.70 -14.66 -12.06
N ALA A 32 9.56 -15.27 -10.88
CA ALA A 32 9.30 -14.53 -9.64
C ALA A 32 10.42 -13.52 -9.35
N ASP A 33 11.67 -13.92 -9.55
CA ASP A 33 12.84 -13.06 -9.33
C ASP A 33 12.87 -11.84 -10.25
N GLU A 34 12.45 -11.98 -11.51
CA GLU A 34 12.34 -10.84 -12.43
C GLU A 34 11.26 -9.85 -11.97
N LEU A 35 10.10 -10.36 -11.55
CA LEU A 35 9.01 -9.52 -11.05
C LEU A 35 9.40 -8.81 -9.76
N SER A 36 10.06 -9.49 -8.83
CA SER A 36 10.50 -8.89 -7.56
C SER A 36 11.66 -7.92 -7.76
N ASN A 37 12.67 -8.24 -8.57
CA ASN A 37 13.86 -7.39 -8.70
C ASN A 37 13.68 -6.23 -9.70
N ARG A 38 12.90 -6.41 -10.78
CA ARG A 38 12.71 -5.35 -11.80
C ARG A 38 11.43 -4.55 -11.58
N LEU A 39 10.37 -5.19 -11.12
CA LEU A 39 9.07 -4.54 -10.91
C LEU A 39 8.69 -4.37 -9.45
N PHE A 40 9.57 -4.75 -8.51
CA PHE A 40 9.35 -4.59 -7.07
C PHE A 40 8.04 -5.24 -6.62
N PHE A 41 7.73 -6.42 -7.16
CA PHE A 41 6.65 -7.26 -6.67
C PHE A 41 6.95 -7.75 -5.27
N ARG A 42 5.96 -7.58 -4.38
CA ARG A 42 5.91 -8.16 -3.03
C ARG A 42 5.17 -9.48 -3.05
N GLN A 43 5.26 -10.24 -1.97
CA GLN A 43 4.60 -11.55 -1.86
C GLN A 43 3.07 -11.45 -2.11
N GLU A 44 2.42 -10.40 -1.60
CA GLU A 44 1.00 -10.12 -1.82
C GLU A 44 0.67 -9.85 -3.29
N ASP A 45 1.58 -9.22 -4.04
CA ASP A 45 1.34 -8.83 -5.44
C ASP A 45 1.11 -10.06 -6.31
N PHE A 46 1.83 -11.16 -6.04
CA PHE A 46 1.64 -12.42 -6.74
C PHE A 46 0.24 -13.01 -6.54
N ASN A 47 -0.32 -12.89 -5.33
CA ASN A 47 -1.69 -13.33 -5.06
C ASN A 47 -2.68 -12.44 -5.84
N TYR A 48 -2.52 -11.13 -5.75
CA TYR A 48 -3.41 -10.16 -6.41
C TYR A 48 -3.45 -10.31 -7.93
N VAL A 49 -2.29 -10.45 -8.58
CA VAL A 49 -2.25 -10.58 -10.04
C VAL A 49 -2.84 -11.90 -10.53
N ILE A 50 -2.78 -12.98 -9.74
CA ILE A 50 -3.41 -14.26 -10.07
C ILE A 50 -4.93 -14.16 -9.87
N GLU A 51 -5.37 -13.70 -8.69
CA GLU A 51 -6.80 -13.56 -8.36
C GLU A 51 -7.54 -12.68 -9.36
N GLU A 52 -6.92 -11.56 -9.75
CA GLU A 52 -7.51 -10.60 -10.68
C GLU A 52 -7.28 -10.94 -12.16
N ASN A 53 -6.76 -12.14 -12.43
CA ASN A 53 -6.52 -12.66 -13.78
C ASN A 53 -5.67 -11.70 -14.62
N ILE A 54 -4.64 -11.10 -14.02
CA ILE A 54 -3.64 -10.25 -14.68
C ILE A 54 -2.48 -11.10 -15.19
N LEU A 55 -2.02 -12.06 -14.36
CA LEU A 55 -1.01 -13.06 -14.71
C LEU A 55 -1.54 -14.46 -14.41
N ILE A 56 -0.99 -15.47 -15.09
CA ILE A 56 -1.23 -16.88 -14.79
C ILE A 56 0.11 -17.62 -14.67
N LEU A 57 0.25 -18.45 -13.64
CA LEU A 57 1.44 -19.27 -13.46
C LEU A 57 1.37 -20.50 -14.38
N LYS A 58 2.34 -20.65 -15.29
CA LYS A 58 2.50 -21.78 -16.20
C LYS A 58 3.97 -22.15 -16.29
N ASN A 59 4.31 -23.42 -16.04
CA ASN A 59 5.69 -23.91 -16.12
C ASN A 59 6.68 -23.01 -15.37
N GLU A 60 6.37 -22.66 -14.12
CA GLU A 60 7.19 -21.80 -13.25
C GLU A 60 7.38 -20.34 -13.74
N LYS A 61 6.65 -19.94 -14.79
CA LYS A 61 6.61 -18.56 -15.28
C LYS A 61 5.23 -17.93 -15.13
N TYR A 62 5.22 -16.66 -14.78
CA TYR A 62 4.03 -15.80 -14.79
C TYR A 62 3.82 -15.27 -16.20
N MET A 63 2.78 -15.77 -16.87
CA MET A 63 2.42 -15.38 -18.23
C MET A 63 1.36 -14.27 -18.20
N PRO A 64 1.43 -13.26 -19.07
CA PRO A 64 0.40 -12.24 -19.17
C PRO A 64 -0.92 -12.83 -19.68
N THR A 65 -2.03 -12.38 -19.11
CA THR A 65 -3.35 -12.70 -19.64
C THR A 65 -3.77 -11.70 -20.72
N GLU A 66 -4.85 -12.01 -21.43
CA GLU A 66 -5.47 -11.05 -22.36
C GLU A 66 -5.90 -9.75 -21.67
N LYS A 67 -6.29 -9.82 -20.39
CA LYS A 67 -6.66 -8.64 -19.58
C LYS A 67 -5.46 -7.70 -19.43
N LEU A 68 -4.30 -8.23 -19.03
CA LEU A 68 -3.07 -7.44 -18.94
C LEU A 68 -2.65 -6.89 -20.31
N ILE A 69 -2.63 -7.72 -21.35
CA ILE A 69 -2.25 -7.29 -22.72
C ILE A 69 -3.12 -6.14 -23.21
N LYS A 70 -4.44 -6.22 -23.00
CA LYS A 70 -5.38 -5.17 -23.40
C LYS A 70 -5.14 -3.87 -22.65
N GLN A 71 -4.95 -3.92 -21.34
CA GLN A 71 -4.67 -2.75 -20.51
C GLN A 71 -3.31 -2.14 -20.85
N PHE A 72 -2.28 -2.97 -20.98
CA PHE A 72 -0.93 -2.58 -21.38
C PHE A 72 -0.95 -1.85 -22.73
N THR A 73 -1.60 -2.41 -23.74
CA THR A 73 -1.68 -1.81 -25.08
C THR A 73 -2.43 -0.48 -25.05
N LYS A 74 -3.55 -0.41 -24.29
CA LYS A 74 -4.33 0.84 -24.10
C LYS A 74 -3.47 1.95 -23.48
N ILE A 75 -2.66 1.63 -22.47
CA ILE A 75 -1.81 2.59 -21.76
C ILE A 75 -0.61 2.98 -22.64
N LYS A 76 0.14 2.01 -23.17
CA LYS A 76 1.29 2.26 -24.06
C LYS A 76 0.93 3.12 -25.27
N GLY A 77 -0.25 2.92 -25.86
CA GLY A 77 -0.71 3.71 -27.01
C GLY A 77 -0.94 5.20 -26.70
N LYS A 78 -1.09 5.57 -25.42
CA LYS A 78 -1.21 6.97 -24.98
C LYS A 78 0.12 7.56 -24.50
N LEU A 79 1.11 6.72 -24.18
CA LEU A 79 2.39 7.20 -23.68
C LEU A 79 3.14 8.01 -24.73
N LYS A 80 3.75 9.09 -24.28
CA LYS A 80 4.62 9.94 -25.09
C LYS A 80 6.07 9.60 -24.81
N LYS A 81 6.91 9.70 -25.84
CA LYS A 81 8.35 9.63 -25.66
C LYS A 81 8.82 10.93 -25.03
N GLU A 82 9.78 10.83 -24.12
CA GLU A 82 10.41 12.00 -23.52
C GLU A 82 11.07 12.87 -24.60
N ASP A 83 10.79 14.17 -24.53
CA ASP A 83 11.29 15.20 -25.42
C ASP A 83 11.44 16.53 -24.63
N GLU A 84 12.01 17.56 -25.26
CA GLU A 84 12.25 18.87 -24.63
C GLU A 84 10.96 19.54 -24.12
N THR A 85 9.78 19.15 -24.62
CA THR A 85 8.48 19.67 -24.19
C THR A 85 8.16 19.24 -22.75
N LEU A 86 8.66 18.07 -22.30
CA LEU A 86 8.35 17.57 -20.96
C LEU A 86 8.87 18.51 -19.87
N GLU A 87 10.10 19.01 -20.01
CA GLU A 87 10.68 19.93 -19.02
C GLU A 87 9.93 21.26 -18.96
N ALA A 88 9.51 21.79 -20.12
CA ALA A 88 8.67 22.99 -20.18
C ALA A 88 7.32 22.75 -19.47
N LEU A 89 6.66 21.61 -19.71
CA LEU A 89 5.42 21.24 -19.04
C LEU A 89 5.60 21.13 -17.53
N LYS A 90 6.68 20.49 -17.06
CA LYS A 90 7.00 20.35 -15.63
C LYS A 90 7.21 21.72 -14.98
N MET A 91 7.96 22.62 -15.62
CA MET A 91 8.19 23.97 -15.11
C MET A 91 6.89 24.77 -14.99
N ASP A 92 6.06 24.76 -16.04
CA ASP A 92 4.76 25.45 -16.02
C ASP A 92 3.82 24.88 -14.96
N TYR A 93 3.80 23.56 -14.83
CA TYR A 93 3.00 22.88 -13.81
C TYR A 93 3.41 23.29 -12.40
N LYS A 94 4.71 23.23 -12.08
CA LYS A 94 5.22 23.61 -10.76
C LYS A 94 4.85 25.05 -10.41
N ARG A 95 5.10 25.99 -11.33
CA ARG A 95 4.74 27.40 -11.15
C ARG A 95 3.23 27.58 -10.90
N LYS A 96 2.38 26.92 -11.69
CA LYS A 96 0.92 27.01 -11.55
C LYS A 96 0.41 26.39 -10.25
N PHE A 97 1.04 25.30 -9.79
CA PHE A 97 0.71 24.69 -8.52
C PHE A 97 1.10 25.57 -7.34
N GLU A 98 2.27 26.21 -7.39
CA GLU A 98 2.69 27.19 -6.38
C GLU A 98 1.76 28.43 -6.35
N GLU A 99 1.32 28.92 -7.51
CA GLU A 99 0.29 29.97 -7.62
C GLU A 99 -1.02 29.53 -6.94
N LEU A 100 -1.45 28.28 -7.14
CA LEU A 100 -2.64 27.70 -6.52
C LEU A 100 -2.51 27.69 -4.98
N ILE A 101 -1.40 27.19 -4.45
CA ILE A 101 -1.10 27.19 -3.01
C ILE A 101 -1.15 28.61 -2.44
N ASN A 102 -0.45 29.55 -3.08
CA ASN A 102 -0.35 30.93 -2.60
C ASN A 102 -1.68 31.70 -2.66
N SER A 103 -2.59 31.28 -3.54
CA SER A 103 -3.91 31.92 -3.68
C SER A 103 -4.86 31.60 -2.51
N ASN A 104 -4.55 30.58 -1.69
CA ASN A 104 -5.47 29.96 -0.72
C ASN A 104 -6.79 29.46 -1.32
N ASN A 105 -6.92 29.46 -2.66
CA ASN A 105 -8.01 28.85 -3.38
C ASN A 105 -7.52 27.50 -3.92
N TYR A 106 -7.89 26.43 -3.22
CA TYR A 106 -7.46 25.06 -3.57
C TYR A 106 -8.27 24.44 -4.72
N GLU A 107 -9.07 25.23 -5.43
CA GLU A 107 -9.89 24.75 -6.55
C GLU A 107 -9.05 24.60 -7.83
N PRO A 108 -8.92 23.37 -8.39
CA PRO A 108 -8.16 23.15 -9.61
C PRO A 108 -8.66 23.98 -10.80
N THR A 109 -7.74 24.68 -11.47
CA THR A 109 -8.05 25.37 -12.72
C THR A 109 -7.95 24.42 -13.92
N LYS A 110 -8.66 24.74 -15.02
CA LYS A 110 -8.53 23.97 -16.26
C LYS A 110 -7.09 23.91 -16.77
N GLU A 111 -6.32 24.99 -16.61
CA GLU A 111 -4.92 25.05 -17.06
C GLU A 111 -4.04 24.02 -16.35
N ILE A 112 -4.11 23.95 -15.01
CA ILE A 112 -3.28 23.01 -14.24
C ILE A 112 -3.69 21.55 -14.48
N ILE A 113 -4.99 21.29 -14.67
CA ILE A 113 -5.51 19.97 -15.04
C ILE A 113 -4.97 19.53 -16.42
N GLU A 114 -4.95 20.43 -17.41
CA GLU A 114 -4.39 20.09 -18.74
C GLU A 114 -2.87 19.85 -18.69
N LEU A 115 -2.14 20.58 -17.86
CA LEU A 115 -0.71 20.34 -17.63
C LEU A 115 -0.49 18.97 -16.97
N ALA A 116 -1.22 18.68 -15.90
CA ALA A 116 -1.17 17.38 -15.20
C ALA A 116 -1.48 16.23 -16.15
N TYR A 117 -2.55 16.34 -16.93
CA TYR A 117 -2.95 15.37 -17.96
C TYR A 117 -1.81 15.11 -18.96
N LYS A 118 -1.16 16.15 -19.46
CA LYS A 118 -0.06 15.99 -20.42
C LYS A 118 1.13 15.29 -19.78
N ILE A 119 1.57 15.75 -18.61
CA ILE A 119 2.71 15.21 -17.86
C ILE A 119 2.47 13.74 -17.51
N HIS A 120 1.25 13.40 -17.08
CA HIS A 120 0.86 12.02 -16.76
C HIS A 120 1.22 11.04 -17.88
N TRP A 121 0.95 11.37 -19.13
CA TRP A 121 1.25 10.48 -20.25
C TRP A 121 2.70 10.49 -20.71
N TYR A 122 3.54 11.41 -20.21
CA TYR A 122 4.99 11.34 -20.36
C TYR A 122 5.63 10.44 -19.31
N ILE A 123 5.22 10.55 -18.04
CA ILE A 123 5.93 9.90 -16.93
C ILE A 123 5.20 8.67 -16.35
N LEU A 124 3.89 8.55 -16.61
CA LEU A 124 2.98 7.53 -16.08
C LEU A 124 3.14 7.37 -14.54
N PRO A 125 2.80 8.39 -13.75
CA PRO A 125 3.09 8.42 -12.32
C PRO A 125 2.43 7.25 -11.56
N GLU A 126 3.05 6.82 -10.47
CA GLU A 126 2.48 5.82 -9.55
C GLU A 126 2.12 6.50 -8.24
N TYR A 127 0.85 6.37 -7.85
CA TYR A 127 0.32 7.03 -6.65
C TYR A 127 0.17 6.04 -5.51
N GLU A 128 0.14 6.56 -4.27
CA GLU A 128 -0.19 5.72 -3.12
C GLU A 128 -1.60 5.13 -3.28
N GLU A 129 -1.81 3.87 -2.88
CA GLU A 129 -3.06 3.18 -3.17
C GLU A 129 -4.27 3.91 -2.59
N TYR A 130 -4.12 4.49 -1.39
CA TYR A 130 -5.21 5.21 -0.74
C TYR A 130 -5.65 6.46 -1.52
N MET A 131 -4.75 7.08 -2.31
CA MET A 131 -5.09 8.26 -3.12
C MET A 131 -6.01 7.88 -4.28
N ILE A 132 -5.77 6.74 -4.91
CA ILE A 132 -6.63 6.20 -5.97
C ILE A 132 -7.97 5.71 -5.38
N VAL A 133 -7.94 5.09 -4.20
CA VAL A 133 -9.15 4.65 -3.49
C VAL A 133 -10.04 5.85 -3.16
N ASN A 134 -9.47 6.91 -2.56
CA ASN A 134 -10.20 8.09 -2.13
C ASN A 134 -10.72 8.94 -3.30
N SER A 135 -10.02 8.95 -4.44
CA SER A 135 -10.49 9.67 -5.63
C SER A 135 -11.62 8.92 -6.35
N GLU A 136 -11.78 7.62 -6.10
CA GLU A 136 -12.67 6.71 -6.84
C GLU A 136 -12.46 6.71 -8.37
N ILE A 137 -11.31 7.21 -8.83
CA ILE A 137 -10.98 7.36 -10.25
C ILE A 137 -9.62 6.74 -10.52
N TYR A 138 -9.56 5.84 -11.49
CA TYR A 138 -8.28 5.33 -12.00
C TYR A 138 -7.55 6.41 -12.82
N PRO A 139 -6.30 6.78 -12.46
CA PRO A 139 -5.52 7.81 -13.15
C PRO A 139 -5.42 7.62 -14.67
N ASN A 140 -5.31 6.37 -15.13
CA ASN A 140 -5.15 6.04 -16.55
C ASN A 140 -6.47 5.94 -17.34
N GLU A 141 -7.62 5.88 -16.65
CA GLU A 141 -8.93 5.74 -17.30
C GLU A 141 -9.60 7.07 -17.53
N ASN A 142 -9.66 7.91 -16.50
CA ASN A 142 -10.25 9.25 -16.57
C ASN A 142 -9.29 10.29 -15.97
N THR A 143 -8.16 10.46 -16.66
CA THR A 143 -7.00 11.23 -16.18
C THR A 143 -7.31 12.68 -15.83
N LYS A 144 -8.17 13.36 -16.61
CA LYS A 144 -8.52 14.76 -16.32
C LYS A 144 -9.38 14.87 -15.06
N ASP A 145 -10.36 14.00 -14.92
CA ASP A 145 -11.22 13.99 -13.74
C ASP A 145 -10.44 13.55 -12.49
N TYR A 146 -9.47 12.65 -12.63
CA TYR A 146 -8.53 12.32 -11.55
C TYR A 146 -7.83 13.58 -11.04
N TYR A 147 -7.28 14.41 -11.94
CA TYR A 147 -6.59 15.65 -11.58
C TYR A 147 -7.51 16.82 -11.22
N ASN A 148 -8.83 16.63 -11.25
CA ASN A 148 -9.81 17.63 -10.83
C ASN A 148 -9.98 17.64 -9.30
N HIS A 149 -8.89 17.45 -8.55
CA HIS A 149 -8.86 17.54 -7.10
C HIS A 149 -7.48 17.98 -6.62
N TYR A 150 -7.41 18.92 -5.66
CA TYR A 150 -6.16 19.49 -5.14
C TYR A 150 -5.11 18.42 -4.77
N HIS A 151 -5.45 17.45 -3.92
CA HIS A 151 -4.50 16.43 -3.47
C HIS A 151 -3.91 15.56 -4.58
N THR A 152 -4.63 15.34 -5.68
CA THR A 152 -4.07 14.58 -6.82
C THR A 152 -3.06 15.40 -7.64
N LEU A 153 -3.23 16.73 -7.66
CA LEU A 153 -2.24 17.66 -8.20
C LEU A 153 -1.02 17.75 -7.26
N GLU A 154 -1.26 17.80 -5.95
CA GLU A 154 -0.21 17.76 -4.93
C GLU A 154 0.66 16.51 -5.05
N ASP A 155 0.05 15.34 -5.23
CA ASP A 155 0.79 14.10 -5.47
C ASP A 155 1.66 14.16 -6.72
N LEU A 156 1.14 14.68 -7.85
CA LEU A 156 1.94 14.85 -9.06
C LEU A 156 3.07 15.86 -8.82
N TYR A 157 2.82 16.94 -8.07
CA TYR A 157 3.84 17.91 -7.72
C TYR A 157 4.96 17.27 -6.91
N ASN A 158 4.63 16.46 -5.89
CA ASN A 158 5.59 15.73 -5.08
C ASN A 158 6.37 14.70 -5.91
N GLU A 159 5.72 13.97 -6.82
CA GLU A 159 6.39 13.08 -7.79
C GLU A 159 7.42 13.85 -8.62
N LEU A 160 7.08 15.03 -9.12
CA LEU A 160 7.98 15.87 -9.92
C LEU A 160 9.12 16.51 -9.12
N LEU A 161 9.05 16.50 -7.79
CA LEU A 161 10.13 16.90 -6.89
C LEU A 161 11.00 15.71 -6.45
N GLY A 162 10.64 14.48 -6.82
CA GLY A 162 11.29 13.26 -6.31
C GLY A 162 10.86 12.86 -4.90
N ASN A 163 9.79 13.49 -4.38
CA ASN A 163 9.18 13.19 -3.09
C ASN A 163 7.91 12.34 -3.23
N GLY A 164 7.64 11.82 -4.44
CA GLY A 164 6.51 10.94 -4.70
C GLY A 164 6.69 9.53 -4.14
N LYS A 165 5.89 8.58 -4.63
CA LYS A 165 5.88 7.20 -4.13
C LYS A 165 7.26 6.56 -4.36
N ASN A 166 8.01 6.29 -3.29
CA ASN A 166 9.29 5.58 -3.41
C ASN A 166 9.04 4.09 -3.73
N ILE A 167 9.12 3.71 -4.99
CA ILE A 167 8.85 2.34 -5.43
C ILE A 167 9.98 1.38 -5.03
N ALA A 168 11.24 1.84 -5.09
CA ALA A 168 12.43 1.01 -4.92
C ALA A 168 12.72 0.65 -3.45
N SER A 169 12.32 1.50 -2.50
CA SER A 169 12.46 1.22 -1.06
C SER A 169 11.39 0.26 -0.53
N LYS A 170 10.33 -0.08 -1.26
CA LYS A 170 9.18 -0.84 -0.71
C LYS A 170 9.42 -2.36 -0.57
N LYS A 171 10.55 -2.77 0.01
CA LYS A 171 10.79 -4.15 0.48
C LYS A 171 9.98 -4.45 1.77
N GLY A 172 8.68 -4.18 1.77
CA GLY A 172 7.78 -4.45 2.91
C GLY A 172 7.75 -5.92 3.35
N ASP A 173 8.31 -6.82 2.55
CA ASP A 173 8.44 -8.24 2.88
C ASP A 173 9.61 -8.53 3.86
N MET A 174 10.46 -7.56 4.19
CA MET A 174 11.58 -7.77 5.12
C MET A 174 11.12 -8.19 6.53
N ASN A 175 9.95 -7.72 6.95
CA ASN A 175 9.32 -8.07 8.23
C ASN A 175 8.31 -9.24 8.11
N LEU A 176 8.07 -9.75 6.90
CA LEU A 176 7.09 -10.81 6.65
C LEU A 176 7.53 -12.13 7.27
N ASN A 177 6.62 -12.78 7.98
CA ASN A 177 6.80 -14.05 8.69
C ASN A 177 7.97 -14.04 9.70
N LYS A 178 8.29 -12.87 10.27
CA LYS A 178 9.30 -12.73 11.33
C LYS A 178 8.60 -12.66 12.69
N ASP A 179 8.96 -13.57 13.59
CA ASP A 179 8.43 -13.59 14.95
C ASP A 179 8.99 -12.41 15.76
N ILE A 180 8.08 -11.59 16.27
CA ILE A 180 8.36 -10.51 17.22
C ILE A 180 7.75 -10.88 18.56
N LYS A 181 8.55 -10.74 19.63
CA LYS A 181 8.11 -11.02 20.99
C LYS A 181 7.51 -9.75 21.60
N ILE A 182 6.26 -9.84 22.09
CA ILE A 182 5.56 -8.76 22.81
C ILE A 182 5.17 -9.24 24.22
N ALA A 183 5.02 -8.31 25.16
CA ALA A 183 4.75 -8.60 26.56
C ALA A 183 3.41 -8.01 27.01
N ILE A 184 2.42 -8.87 27.26
CA ILE A 184 1.06 -8.46 27.62
C ILE A 184 0.85 -8.76 29.11
N TYR A 185 0.52 -7.73 29.88
CA TYR A 185 0.26 -7.87 31.30
C TYR A 185 -1.08 -8.58 31.51
N SER A 186 -1.12 -9.58 32.39
CA SER A 186 -2.36 -10.20 32.83
C SER A 186 -2.66 -9.80 34.26
N ARG A 187 -3.78 -9.11 34.51
CA ARG A 187 -4.21 -8.79 35.88
C ARG A 187 -4.53 -10.07 36.67
N ARG A 188 -5.07 -11.09 35.99
CA ARG A 188 -5.40 -12.39 36.58
C ARG A 188 -4.18 -13.07 37.21
N TRP A 189 -3.02 -12.98 36.56
CA TRP A 189 -1.80 -13.64 37.02
C TRP A 189 -0.80 -12.70 37.71
N GLY A 190 -0.95 -11.38 37.54
CA GLY A 190 -0.10 -10.37 38.17
C GLY A 190 1.29 -10.26 37.54
N HIS A 191 1.48 -10.77 36.32
CA HIS A 191 2.74 -10.68 35.59
C HIS A 191 2.51 -10.53 34.09
N ASP A 192 3.59 -10.26 33.36
CA ASP A 192 3.58 -10.21 31.90
C ASP A 192 3.67 -11.61 31.31
N ASP A 193 2.84 -11.87 30.31
CA ASP A 193 2.87 -13.03 29.43
C ASP A 193 3.47 -12.65 28.09
N TYR A 194 4.23 -13.57 27.48
CA TYR A 194 4.98 -13.28 26.27
C TYR A 194 4.36 -13.96 25.05
N TYR A 195 3.84 -13.14 24.14
CA TYR A 195 3.27 -13.57 22.87
C TYR A 195 4.31 -13.43 21.76
N ARG A 196 4.21 -14.26 20.74
CA ARG A 196 4.92 -14.09 19.48
C ARG A 196 3.92 -13.66 18.42
N ILE A 197 4.21 -12.56 17.75
CA ILE A 197 3.41 -12.04 16.65
C ILE A 197 4.26 -11.94 15.39
N ALA A 198 3.70 -12.33 14.25
CA ALA A 198 4.33 -12.20 12.95
C ALA A 198 3.33 -11.66 11.94
N ARG A 199 3.77 -10.73 11.09
CA ARG A 199 3.00 -10.28 9.93
C ARG A 199 3.00 -11.39 8.88
N THR A 200 1.84 -11.72 8.33
CA THR A 200 1.68 -12.60 7.15
C THR A 200 1.07 -11.81 6.00
N THR A 201 0.97 -12.42 4.81
CA THR A 201 0.29 -11.80 3.66
C THR A 201 -1.22 -11.61 3.93
N THR A 202 -1.82 -12.51 4.68
CA THR A 202 -3.27 -12.45 4.93
C THR A 202 -3.65 -11.71 6.21
N GLY A 203 -2.69 -11.42 7.09
CA GLY A 203 -2.92 -10.68 8.32
C GLY A 203 -1.85 -10.92 9.38
N TRP A 204 -2.27 -11.38 10.56
CA TRP A 204 -1.39 -11.57 11.71
C TRP A 204 -1.43 -13.00 12.21
N LYS A 205 -0.24 -13.55 12.46
CA LYS A 205 -0.05 -14.81 13.16
C LYS A 205 0.36 -14.52 14.60
N VAL A 206 -0.35 -15.10 15.56
CA VAL A 206 -0.09 -14.91 16.99
C VAL A 206 0.02 -16.26 17.69
N SER A 207 1.13 -16.46 18.40
CA SER A 207 1.43 -17.68 19.17
C SER A 207 1.66 -17.37 20.64
N PHE A 208 0.94 -18.07 21.49
CA PHE A 208 1.15 -18.11 22.95
C PHE A 208 1.03 -19.56 23.43
N HIS A 209 -0.12 -19.97 23.97
CA HIS A 209 -0.45 -21.37 24.23
C HIS A 209 -0.89 -22.14 22.98
N GLN A 210 -1.47 -21.42 22.02
CA GLN A 210 -1.87 -21.91 20.70
C GLN A 210 -1.43 -20.90 19.65
N THR A 211 -1.23 -21.37 18.43
CA THR A 211 -0.98 -20.51 17.27
C THR A 211 -2.30 -20.24 16.56
N ARG A 212 -2.60 -18.97 16.31
CA ARG A 212 -3.75 -18.50 15.53
C ARG A 212 -3.25 -17.63 14.40
N GLU A 213 -3.92 -17.71 13.26
CA GLU A 213 -3.78 -16.76 12.16
C GLU A 213 -5.13 -16.08 11.97
N GLY A 214 -5.09 -14.80 11.65
CA GLY A 214 -6.28 -13.96 11.53
C GLY A 214 -6.06 -12.84 10.54
N SER A 215 -7.10 -12.04 10.36
CA SER A 215 -7.10 -10.96 9.38
C SER A 215 -6.10 -9.83 9.70
N LYS A 216 -5.96 -8.88 8.77
CA LYS A 216 -5.10 -7.69 8.89
C LYS A 216 -5.51 -6.80 10.06
N GLU A 217 -6.77 -6.85 10.46
CA GLU A 217 -7.34 -6.20 11.65
C GLU A 217 -6.92 -6.83 12.99
N GLY A 218 -6.05 -7.84 12.99
CA GLY A 218 -5.49 -8.40 14.22
C GLY A 218 -6.43 -9.35 14.97
N GLU A 219 -7.39 -9.97 14.27
CA GLU A 219 -8.36 -10.92 14.84
C GLU A 219 -7.69 -12.02 15.68
N ALA A 220 -6.52 -12.52 15.26
CA ALA A 220 -5.78 -13.54 16.02
C ALA A 220 -5.31 -13.05 17.39
N LEU A 221 -4.86 -11.79 17.48
CA LEU A 221 -4.45 -11.18 18.76
C LEU A 221 -5.68 -10.97 19.65
N ILE A 222 -6.75 -10.39 19.09
CA ILE A 222 -8.00 -10.12 19.80
C ILE A 222 -8.56 -11.40 20.43
N LYS A 223 -8.63 -12.51 19.67
CA LYS A 223 -9.11 -13.80 20.20
C LYS A 223 -8.27 -14.33 21.36
N HIS A 224 -6.97 -14.08 21.37
CA HIS A 224 -6.11 -14.45 22.49
C HIS A 224 -6.39 -13.58 23.71
N LEU A 225 -6.51 -12.26 23.52
CA LEU A 225 -6.85 -11.32 24.60
C LEU A 225 -8.19 -11.66 25.24
N GLU A 226 -9.21 -11.92 24.42
CA GLU A 226 -10.55 -12.32 24.88
C GLU A 226 -10.51 -13.65 25.66
N HIS A 227 -9.78 -14.65 25.15
CA HIS A 227 -9.61 -15.93 25.84
C HIS A 227 -8.95 -15.78 27.22
N ASP A 228 -7.95 -14.91 27.31
CA ASP A 228 -7.20 -14.66 28.54
C ASP A 228 -7.86 -13.59 29.43
N SER A 229 -9.04 -13.10 29.04
CA SER A 229 -9.82 -12.07 29.74
C SER A 229 -9.04 -10.78 29.97
N ILE A 230 -8.22 -10.41 28.98
CA ILE A 230 -7.43 -9.18 28.98
C ILE A 230 -8.29 -8.04 28.42
N SER A 231 -8.28 -6.91 29.11
CA SER A 231 -8.98 -5.70 28.70
C SER A 231 -8.12 -4.92 27.71
N TYR A 232 -8.71 -4.55 26.58
CA TYR A 232 -8.00 -3.84 25.51
C TYR A 232 -8.89 -2.74 24.90
N PRO A 233 -8.30 -1.79 24.17
CA PRO A 233 -9.04 -0.70 23.55
C PRO A 233 -9.92 -1.19 22.39
N ASN A 234 -11.14 -0.66 22.28
CA ASN A 234 -12.09 -1.02 21.22
C ASN A 234 -11.55 -0.79 19.79
N SER A 235 -10.71 0.24 19.61
CA SER A 235 -10.12 0.56 18.30
C SER A 235 -8.85 -0.24 17.96
N LEU A 236 -8.44 -1.25 18.75
CA LEU A 236 -7.26 -2.07 18.49
C LEU A 236 -7.24 -2.64 17.06
N SER A 237 -8.40 -3.08 16.56
CA SER A 237 -8.52 -3.66 15.21
C SER A 237 -8.08 -2.70 14.10
N ARG A 238 -8.42 -1.41 14.25
CA ARG A 238 -8.03 -0.36 13.30
C ARG A 238 -6.52 -0.12 13.31
N PHE A 239 -5.90 -0.04 14.48
CA PHE A 239 -4.46 0.16 14.60
C PHE A 239 -3.67 -1.02 14.05
N MET A 240 -4.15 -2.25 14.26
CA MET A 240 -3.54 -3.45 13.68
C MET A 240 -3.61 -3.44 12.14
N LEU A 241 -4.75 -3.02 11.57
CA LEU A 241 -4.90 -2.87 10.12
C LEU A 241 -3.98 -1.80 9.55
N ASP A 242 -3.93 -0.63 10.20
CA ASP A 242 -3.09 0.48 9.76
C ASP A 242 -1.60 0.12 9.83
N LEU A 243 -1.17 -0.55 10.91
CA LEU A 243 0.20 -1.05 11.01
C LEU A 243 0.51 -2.12 9.96
N TRP A 244 -0.42 -3.04 9.70
CA TRP A 244 -0.25 -4.05 8.66
C TRP A 244 -0.05 -3.40 7.29
N ASN A 245 -0.91 -2.44 6.94
CA ASN A 245 -0.83 -1.70 5.68
C ASN A 245 0.45 -0.88 5.56
N LYS A 246 0.88 -0.24 6.66
CA LYS A 246 2.12 0.53 6.71
C LYS A 246 3.33 -0.38 6.49
N ALA A 247 3.42 -1.49 7.23
CA ALA A 247 4.49 -2.46 7.13
C ALA A 247 4.58 -3.13 5.75
N ASP A 248 3.45 -3.21 5.06
CA ASP A 248 3.37 -3.74 3.70
C ASP A 248 3.76 -2.72 2.62
N SER A 249 3.31 -1.47 2.78
CA SER A 249 3.46 -0.39 1.79
C SER A 249 4.75 0.42 1.90
N GLU A 250 5.51 0.26 2.98
CA GLU A 250 6.75 0.97 3.25
C GLU A 250 7.92 -0.01 3.48
N GLU A 251 9.16 0.47 3.36
CA GLU A 251 10.30 -0.27 3.94
C GLU A 251 10.21 -0.16 5.45
N MET A 252 9.87 -1.26 6.12
CA MET A 252 9.80 -1.30 7.57
C MET A 252 10.67 -2.44 8.05
N SER A 253 11.73 -2.09 8.78
CA SER A 253 12.61 -3.07 9.40
C SER A 253 11.85 -3.87 10.47
N ILE A 254 12.45 -4.98 10.91
CA ILE A 254 11.86 -5.79 11.98
C ILE A 254 11.84 -4.99 13.28
N GLU A 255 12.87 -4.18 13.50
CA GLU A 255 13.03 -3.27 14.64
C GLU A 255 11.94 -2.20 14.65
N ASP A 256 11.70 -1.51 13.52
CA ASP A 256 10.63 -0.51 13.41
C ASP A 256 9.26 -1.14 13.68
N LEU A 257 8.98 -2.30 13.05
CA LEU A 257 7.73 -3.02 13.27
C LEU A 257 7.55 -3.40 14.75
N LYS A 258 8.64 -3.82 15.40
CA LYS A 258 8.64 -4.16 16.82
C LYS A 258 8.30 -2.95 17.68
N GLU A 259 8.87 -1.77 17.42
CA GLU A 259 8.56 -0.56 18.18
C GLU A 259 7.08 -0.15 18.09
N TYR A 260 6.48 -0.28 16.89
CA TYR A 260 5.04 -0.07 16.72
C TYR A 260 4.21 -1.10 17.49
N LEU A 261 4.56 -2.38 17.42
CA LEU A 261 3.87 -3.44 18.16
C LEU A 261 4.01 -3.28 19.67
N GLU A 262 5.17 -2.85 20.17
CA GLU A 262 5.40 -2.55 21.58
C GLU A 262 4.56 -1.36 22.04
N SER A 263 4.38 -0.33 21.20
CA SER A 263 3.50 0.80 21.48
C SER A 263 2.03 0.38 21.59
N ILE A 264 1.55 -0.47 20.67
CA ILE A 264 0.21 -1.07 20.74
C ILE A 264 0.06 -1.93 22.01
N THR A 265 1.08 -2.72 22.33
CA THR A 265 1.11 -3.58 23.52
C THR A 265 1.05 -2.76 24.81
N MET A 266 1.79 -1.64 24.87
CA MET A 266 1.75 -0.73 26.01
C MET A 266 0.35 -0.15 26.22
N TRP A 267 -0.35 0.18 25.13
CA TRP A 267 -1.72 0.67 25.21
C TRP A 267 -2.70 -0.40 25.74
N ILE A 268 -2.58 -1.65 25.27
CA ILE A 268 -3.31 -2.79 25.82
C ILE A 268 -3.04 -2.93 27.33
N ASN A 269 -1.77 -2.91 27.74
CA ASN A 269 -1.37 -3.04 29.13
C ASN A 269 -1.89 -1.89 30.01
N VAL A 270 -1.98 -0.67 29.48
CA VAL A 270 -2.61 0.45 30.18
C VAL A 270 -4.09 0.19 30.40
N CYS A 271 -4.81 -0.30 29.39
CA CYS A 271 -6.22 -0.65 29.56
C CYS A 271 -6.40 -1.73 30.62
N GLU A 272 -5.68 -2.84 30.52
CA GLU A 272 -5.78 -3.96 31.47
C GLU A 272 -5.42 -3.59 32.91
N LYS A 273 -4.35 -2.80 33.11
CA LYS A 273 -3.96 -2.36 34.46
C LYS A 273 -4.94 -1.40 35.11
N ASN A 274 -5.73 -0.68 34.32
CA ASN A 274 -6.71 0.28 34.80
C ASN A 274 -8.14 -0.28 34.82
N THR A 275 -8.33 -1.57 34.53
CA THR A 275 -9.62 -2.23 34.65
C THR A 275 -10.06 -2.27 36.11
N PRO A 276 -11.24 -1.73 36.46
CA PRO A 276 -11.73 -1.71 37.84
C PRO A 276 -11.70 -3.08 38.51
N GLU A 277 -11.26 -3.10 39.77
CA GLU A 277 -11.33 -4.30 40.61
C GLU A 277 -12.76 -4.51 41.12
N ASN A 278 -13.19 -5.77 41.21
CA ASN A 278 -14.50 -6.18 41.76
C ASN A 278 -15.74 -5.77 40.93
N ILE A 279 -15.56 -5.49 39.64
CA ILE A 279 -16.66 -5.35 38.68
C ILE A 279 -16.48 -6.46 37.63
N GLU A 280 -17.38 -7.44 37.63
CA GLU A 280 -17.45 -8.45 36.56
C GLU A 280 -18.16 -7.84 35.35
N VAL A 281 -17.60 -8.05 34.16
CA VAL A 281 -18.20 -7.70 32.85
C VAL A 281 -18.68 -8.97 32.18
#